data_AF-A0A2G9RZS8-F1
#
_entry.id   AF-A0A2G9RZS8-F1
#
_cell.length_a   1.000
_cell.length_b   1.000
_cell.length_c   1.000
_cell.angle_alpha   90.00
_cell.angle_beta   90.00
_cell.angle_gamma   90.00
#
_symmetry.space_group_name_H-M   'P 1'
#
loop_
_entity.id
_entity.type
_entity.pdbx_description
1 polymer ?
#
loop_
_entity_poly.entity_id
_entity_poly.type
_entity_poly.pdbx_seq_one_letter_code
_entity_poly.pdbx_strand_id
1 'polypeptide(L)'
;MLALEMLGRRAHNDHPNNFSRSPPYTEDVKWLLSLAAKLGVNYVHQFCVGAAKGVLSPFVLQEIIMEALQRLNPAHIHNHLRTPAFHQLVQRCQQSYMQYIHHRLIHLTPADYDDFVNAIRSARSAFCLTPLGAMQFNDILQNLKRGKQTKELWQRVSLEMATYSP
;
A
#
# COMPACT_ATOMS: atom_id res chain seq x y z
N MET A 1 19.30 -8.09 -2.40
CA MET A 1 19.31 -6.63 -2.61
C MET A 1 19.68 -5.94 -1.31
N LEU A 2 20.95 -5.58 -1.11
CA LEU A 2 21.43 -5.07 0.18
C LEU A 2 20.85 -3.68 0.52
N ALA A 3 20.63 -2.82 -0.49
CA ALA A 3 20.12 -1.46 -0.29
C ALA A 3 18.72 -1.43 0.36
N LEU A 4 17.81 -2.29 -0.09
CA LEU A 4 16.45 -2.40 0.48
C LEU A 4 16.48 -2.97 1.90
N GLU A 5 17.39 -3.90 2.18
CA GLU A 5 17.57 -4.46 3.53
C GLU A 5 18.12 -3.42 4.51
N MET A 6 18.98 -2.50 4.05
CA MET A 6 19.48 -1.39 4.85
C MET A 6 18.40 -0.35 5.17
N LEU A 7 17.45 -0.11 4.26
CA LEU A 7 16.27 0.74 4.51
C LEU A 7 15.39 0.15 5.62
N GLY A 8 15.11 -1.16 5.55
CA GLY A 8 14.30 -1.84 6.58
C GLY A 8 14.90 -1.78 7.98
N ARG A 9 16.23 -1.87 8.10
CA ARG A 9 16.93 -1.77 9.40
C ARG A 9 16.90 -0.36 10.00
N ARG A 10 16.93 0.69 9.19
CA ARG A 10 16.84 2.09 9.68
C ARG A 10 15.41 2.47 10.09
N ALA A 11 14.41 1.86 9.46
CA ALA A 11 13.02 2.26 9.58
C ALA A 11 12.25 1.49 10.67
N HIS A 12 12.82 0.42 11.25
CA HIS A 12 12.21 -0.34 12.35
C HIS A 12 12.12 0.43 13.69
N ASN A 13 12.63 1.67 13.76
CA ASN A 13 12.25 2.58 14.83
C ASN A 13 10.81 3.03 14.57
N ASP A 14 9.89 2.78 15.51
CA ASP A 14 8.47 3.19 15.51
C ASP A 14 8.27 4.72 15.39
N HIS A 15 8.72 5.32 14.29
CA HIS A 15 8.58 6.74 14.03
C HIS A 15 7.28 6.98 13.25
N PRO A 16 6.48 7.98 13.65
CA PRO A 16 5.24 8.34 12.95
C PRO A 16 5.45 8.74 11.47
N ASN A 17 6.69 9.07 11.07
CA ASN A 17 7.08 9.37 9.69
C ASN A 17 7.20 8.12 8.78
N ASN A 18 7.10 6.90 9.31
CA ASN A 18 7.21 5.66 8.53
C ASN A 18 6.07 5.48 7.50
N PHE A 19 4.95 6.18 7.69
CA PHE A 19 3.79 6.16 6.80
C PHE A 19 3.65 7.38 5.88
N SER A 20 4.71 8.19 5.74
CA SER A 20 4.68 9.32 4.82
C SER A 20 4.28 8.87 3.40
N ARG A 21 3.47 9.68 2.70
CA ARG A 21 3.14 9.43 1.28
C ARG A 21 4.37 9.56 0.38
N SER A 22 5.33 10.38 0.76
CA SER A 22 6.56 10.65 0.00
C SER A 22 7.76 10.72 0.94
N PRO A 23 8.22 9.57 1.47
CA PRO A 23 9.45 9.53 2.26
C PRO A 23 10.66 9.92 1.39
N PRO A 24 11.76 10.40 2.00
CA PRO A 24 12.94 10.85 1.26
C PRO A 24 13.56 9.79 0.33
N TYR A 25 13.34 8.50 0.62
CA TYR A 25 13.87 7.38 -0.16
C TYR A 25 13.01 6.97 -1.37
N THR A 26 11.87 7.61 -1.63
CA THR A 26 10.95 7.21 -2.70
C THR A 26 11.61 7.21 -4.08
N GLU A 27 12.36 8.26 -4.39
CA GLU A 27 13.02 8.40 -5.70
C GLU A 27 14.08 7.32 -5.92
N ASP A 28 14.86 6.99 -4.89
CA ASP A 28 15.85 5.92 -4.96
C ASP A 28 15.20 4.55 -5.22
N VAL A 29 14.06 4.29 -4.58
CA VAL A 29 13.33 3.03 -4.73
C VAL A 29 12.71 2.91 -6.14
N LYS A 30 12.16 3.99 -6.69
CA LYS A 30 11.65 4.04 -8.08
C LYS A 30 12.78 3.90 -9.10
N TRP A 31 13.92 4.52 -8.83
CA TRP A 31 15.11 4.36 -9.67
C TRP A 31 15.61 2.91 -9.67
N LEU A 32 15.65 2.25 -8.52
CA LEU A 32 16.00 0.82 -8.41
C LEU A 32 15.02 -0.09 -9.15
N LEU A 33 13.72 0.18 -9.06
CA LEU A 33 12.71 -0.54 -9.85
C LEU A 33 12.96 -0.35 -11.36
N SER A 34 13.30 0.87 -11.76
CA SER A 34 13.61 1.19 -13.15
C SER A 34 14.81 0.41 -13.67
N LEU A 35 15.85 0.31 -12.85
CA LEU A 35 17.03 -0.49 -13.16
C LEU A 35 16.69 -1.98 -13.25
N ALA A 36 15.95 -2.52 -12.27
CA ALA A 36 15.53 -3.91 -12.25
C ALA A 36 14.70 -4.27 -13.50
N ALA A 37 13.80 -3.39 -13.93
CA ALA A 37 13.01 -3.59 -15.14
C ALA A 37 13.87 -3.67 -16.41
N LYS A 38 14.92 -2.84 -16.52
CA LYS A 38 15.88 -2.90 -17.64
C LYS A 38 16.69 -4.19 -17.67
N LEU A 39 16.96 -4.79 -16.51
CA LEU A 39 17.70 -6.05 -16.39
C LEU A 39 16.81 -7.28 -16.62
N GLY A 40 15.48 -7.13 -16.55
CA GLY A 40 14.50 -8.15 -16.91
C GLY A 40 13.66 -8.66 -15.73
N VAL A 41 12.68 -9.52 -16.05
CA VAL A 41 11.62 -9.95 -15.12
C VAL A 41 12.13 -10.59 -13.83
N ASN A 42 13.22 -11.35 -13.89
CA ASN A 42 13.79 -11.99 -12.70
C ASN A 42 14.30 -10.97 -11.68
N TYR A 43 14.89 -9.86 -12.14
CA TYR A 43 15.34 -8.78 -11.28
C TYR A 43 14.18 -7.99 -10.69
N VAL A 44 13.08 -7.83 -11.44
CA VAL A 44 11.84 -7.23 -10.92
C VAL A 44 11.26 -8.08 -9.79
N HIS A 45 11.23 -9.41 -9.94
CA HIS A 45 10.79 -10.30 -8.85
C HIS A 45 11.70 -10.20 -7.62
N GLN A 46 13.02 -10.18 -7.81
CA GLN A 46 13.96 -9.97 -6.69
C GLN A 46 13.77 -8.61 -6.02
N PHE A 47 13.45 -7.57 -6.80
CA PHE A 47 13.13 -6.25 -6.30
C PHE A 47 11.86 -6.28 -5.44
N CYS A 48 10.78 -6.88 -5.92
CA CYS A 48 9.52 -6.99 -5.17
C CYS A 48 9.72 -7.68 -3.82
N VAL A 49 10.49 -8.78 -3.77
CA VAL A 49 10.80 -9.47 -2.50
C VAL A 49 11.62 -8.59 -1.56
N GLY A 50 12.59 -7.82 -2.08
CA GLY A 50 13.36 -6.88 -1.28
C GLY A 50 12.52 -5.70 -0.77
N ALA A 51 11.65 -5.15 -1.63
CA ALA A 51 10.80 -4.01 -1.32
C ALA A 51 9.77 -4.37 -0.24
N ALA A 52 9.22 -5.59 -0.29
CA ALA A 52 8.32 -6.11 0.75
C ALA A 52 8.97 -6.15 2.15
N LYS A 53 10.29 -6.19 2.25
CA LYS A 53 11.03 -6.19 3.53
C LYS A 53 11.53 -4.80 3.93
N GLY A 54 11.94 -4.00 2.93
CA GLY A 54 12.64 -2.74 3.16
C GLY A 54 11.75 -1.50 3.19
N VAL A 55 10.62 -1.52 2.49
CA VAL A 55 9.74 -0.36 2.36
C VAL A 55 8.64 -0.43 3.42
N LEU A 56 8.45 0.67 4.14
CA LEU A 56 7.44 0.77 5.19
C LEU A 56 6.16 1.45 4.72
N SER A 57 6.30 2.53 3.94
CA SER A 57 5.17 3.33 3.51
C SER A 57 4.22 2.51 2.62
N PRO A 58 2.93 2.37 3.00
CA PRO A 58 1.95 1.65 2.20
C PRO A 58 1.73 2.31 0.83
N PHE A 59 1.84 3.64 0.76
CA PHE A 59 1.69 4.40 -0.48
C PHE A 59 2.83 4.11 -1.46
N VAL A 60 4.07 4.11 -0.98
CA VAL A 60 5.24 3.77 -1.81
C VAL A 60 5.17 2.30 -2.25
N LEU A 61 4.78 1.39 -1.36
CA LEU A 61 4.54 -0.02 -1.73
C LEU A 61 3.50 -0.15 -2.84
N GLN A 62 2.41 0.60 -2.76
CA GLN A 62 1.37 0.60 -3.79
C GLN A 62 1.90 1.14 -5.12
N GLU A 63 2.63 2.27 -5.11
CA GLU A 63 3.24 2.82 -6.32
C GLU A 63 4.18 1.81 -6.99
N ILE A 64 5.02 1.13 -6.19
CA ILE A 64 5.91 0.07 -6.68
C ILE A 64 5.12 -1.05 -7.35
N ILE A 65 4.03 -1.52 -6.74
CA ILE A 65 3.22 -2.62 -7.30
C ILE A 65 2.68 -2.21 -8.66
N MET A 66 2.07 -1.03 -8.75
CA MET A 66 1.46 -0.54 -10.00
C MET A 66 2.51 -0.32 -11.09
N GLU A 67 3.64 0.30 -10.74
CA GLU A 67 4.72 0.56 -11.68
C GLU A 67 5.41 -0.73 -12.14
N ALA A 68 5.62 -1.70 -11.23
CA ALA A 68 6.20 -2.98 -11.59
C ALA A 68 5.26 -3.77 -12.51
N LEU A 69 3.96 -3.78 -12.26
CA LEU A 69 2.98 -4.41 -13.15
C LEU A 69 2.93 -3.76 -14.54
N GLN A 70 3.05 -2.44 -14.61
CA GLN A 70 3.07 -1.69 -15.87
C GLN A 70 4.37 -1.89 -16.67
N ARG A 71 5.51 -1.99 -16.00
CA ARG A 71 6.82 -2.26 -16.63
C ARG A 71 6.97 -3.71 -17.07
N LEU A 72 6.28 -4.62 -16.37
CA LEU A 72 6.02 -5.96 -16.88
C LEU A 72 4.94 -5.90 -17.97
N ASN A 73 4.58 -7.04 -18.54
CA ASN A 73 3.61 -7.04 -19.62
C ASN A 73 2.19 -6.74 -19.05
N PRO A 74 1.57 -5.58 -19.36
CA PRO A 74 0.29 -5.20 -18.80
C PRO A 74 -0.86 -6.13 -19.23
N ALA A 75 -0.70 -6.87 -20.34
CA ALA A 75 -1.68 -7.87 -20.77
C ALA A 75 -1.77 -9.07 -19.81
N HIS A 76 -0.77 -9.26 -18.94
CA HIS A 76 -0.63 -10.43 -18.08
C HIS A 76 -0.60 -10.08 -16.58
N ILE A 77 -1.20 -8.95 -16.19
CA ILE A 77 -1.25 -8.49 -14.79
C ILE A 77 -1.71 -9.59 -13.83
N HIS A 78 -2.78 -10.32 -14.17
CA HIS A 78 -3.29 -11.41 -13.32
C HIS A 78 -2.29 -12.56 -13.13
N ASN A 79 -1.43 -12.82 -14.12
CA ASN A 79 -0.38 -13.82 -13.99
C ASN A 79 0.74 -13.31 -13.09
N HIS A 80 1.14 -12.05 -13.24
CA HIS A 80 2.17 -11.43 -12.41
C HIS A 80 1.76 -11.37 -10.93
N LEU A 81 0.50 -11.00 -10.63
CA LEU A 81 -0.03 -10.94 -9.26
C LEU A 81 -0.03 -12.29 -8.54
N ARG A 82 -0.07 -13.40 -9.27
CA ARG A 82 -0.02 -14.76 -8.70
C ARG A 82 1.40 -15.23 -8.38
N THR A 83 2.43 -14.52 -8.86
CA THR A 83 3.81 -14.91 -8.57
C THR A 83 4.12 -14.70 -7.08
N PRO A 84 4.98 -15.54 -6.46
CA PRO A 84 5.33 -15.40 -5.04
C PRO A 84 5.90 -14.02 -4.67
N ALA A 85 6.67 -13.42 -5.58
CA ALA A 85 7.28 -12.12 -5.37
C ALA A 85 6.25 -10.99 -5.25
N PHE A 86 5.27 -10.93 -6.16
CA PHE A 86 4.19 -9.96 -6.08
C PHE A 86 3.24 -10.28 -4.93
N HIS A 87 2.96 -11.55 -4.66
CA HIS A 87 2.13 -11.94 -3.53
C HIS A 87 2.65 -11.39 -2.21
N GLN A 88 3.96 -11.56 -1.94
CA GLN A 88 4.61 -11.01 -0.74
C GLN A 88 4.55 -9.48 -0.69
N LEU A 89 4.76 -8.82 -1.82
CA LEU A 89 4.73 -7.36 -1.89
C LEU A 89 3.33 -6.79 -1.66
N VAL A 90 2.30 -7.38 -2.27
CA VAL A 90 0.90 -7.00 -2.08
C VAL A 90 0.47 -7.24 -0.64
N GLN A 91 0.81 -8.41 -0.08
CA GLN A 91 0.51 -8.73 1.31
C GLN A 91 1.16 -7.72 2.27
N ARG A 92 2.42 -7.34 2.03
CA ARG A 92 3.09 -6.31 2.81
C ARG A 92 2.37 -4.96 2.71
N CYS A 93 2.00 -4.53 1.50
CA CYS A 93 1.28 -3.28 1.27
C CYS A 93 -0.04 -3.24 2.06
N GLN A 94 -0.83 -4.32 1.98
CA GLN A 94 -2.08 -4.47 2.71
C GLN A 94 -1.87 -4.39 4.22
N GLN A 95 -0.86 -5.08 4.76
CA GLN A 95 -0.51 -5.01 6.20
C GLN A 95 -0.10 -3.61 6.64
N SER A 96 0.75 -2.93 5.86
CA SER A 96 1.13 -1.54 6.14
C SER A 96 -0.08 -0.60 6.13
N TYR A 97 -1.04 -0.79 5.22
CA TYR A 97 -2.28 -0.02 5.21
C TYR A 97 -3.14 -0.28 6.45
N MET A 98 -3.26 -1.53 6.91
CA MET A 98 -3.99 -1.84 8.16
C MET A 98 -3.38 -1.11 9.35
N GLN A 99 -2.07 -1.17 9.49
CA GLN A 99 -1.33 -0.48 10.57
C GLN A 99 -1.53 1.03 10.49
N TYR A 100 -1.39 1.61 9.29
CA TYR A 100 -1.61 3.03 9.05
C TYR A 100 -3.03 3.49 9.42
N ILE A 101 -4.05 2.77 8.93
CA ILE A 101 -5.46 3.10 9.18
C ILE A 101 -5.76 3.04 10.69
N HIS A 102 -5.32 1.96 11.35
CA HIS A 102 -5.51 1.80 12.79
C HIS A 102 -4.84 2.93 13.59
N HIS A 103 -3.58 3.24 13.29
CA HIS A 103 -2.85 4.32 13.96
C HIS A 103 -3.51 5.68 13.72
N ARG A 104 -3.91 5.99 12.48
CA ARG A 104 -4.58 7.25 12.14
C ARG A 104 -5.91 7.39 12.85
N LEU A 105 -6.70 6.32 12.98
CA LEU A 105 -8.01 6.37 13.65
C LEU A 105 -7.93 6.76 15.13
N ILE A 106 -6.84 6.42 15.84
CA ILE A 106 -6.66 6.74 17.26
C ILE A 106 -6.47 8.25 17.47
N HIS A 107 -5.78 8.93 16.55
CA HIS A 107 -5.39 10.34 16.67
C HIS A 107 -6.10 11.25 15.64
N LEU A 108 -7.19 10.76 15.03
CA LEU A 108 -7.85 11.47 13.94
C LEU A 108 -8.61 12.69 14.43
N THR A 109 -8.34 13.85 13.83
CA THR A 109 -9.15 15.06 14.04
C THR A 109 -10.07 15.33 12.85
N PRO A 110 -11.14 16.14 12.99
CA PRO A 110 -11.99 16.51 11.85
C PRO A 110 -11.25 17.17 10.68
N ALA A 111 -10.14 17.87 10.95
CA ALA A 111 -9.30 18.47 9.91
C ALA A 111 -8.58 17.42 9.04
N ASP A 112 -8.39 16.20 9.57
CA ASP A 112 -7.71 15.10 8.88
C ASP A 112 -8.66 14.24 8.02
N TYR A 113 -9.96 14.51 8.04
CA TYR A 113 -10.96 13.61 7.45
C TYR A 113 -10.76 13.41 5.95
N ASP A 114 -10.51 14.47 5.19
CA ASP A 114 -10.35 14.36 3.75
C ASP A 114 -9.08 13.58 3.38
N ASP A 115 -7.99 13.79 4.11
CA ASP A 115 -6.76 13.02 3.94
C ASP A 115 -6.93 11.55 4.30
N PHE A 116 -7.69 11.25 5.36
CA PHE A 116 -8.03 9.89 5.74
C PHE A 116 -8.91 9.20 4.69
N VAL A 117 -9.94 9.89 4.19
CA VAL A 117 -10.81 9.39 3.10
C VAL A 117 -9.99 9.06 1.85
N ASN A 118 -9.07 9.96 1.46
CA ASN A 118 -8.13 9.72 0.36
C ASN A 118 -7.23 8.50 0.61
N ALA A 119 -6.80 8.28 1.85
CA ALA A 119 -6.03 7.10 2.21
C ALA A 119 -6.86 5.81 2.17
N ILE A 120 -8.13 5.85 2.58
CA ILE A 120 -9.06 4.71 2.45
C ILE A 120 -9.32 4.38 0.97
N ARG A 121 -9.46 5.38 0.10
CA ARG A 121 -9.55 5.18 -1.35
C ARG A 121 -8.31 4.45 -1.89
N SER A 122 -7.12 4.91 -1.49
CA SER A 122 -5.86 4.27 -1.89
C SER A 122 -5.78 2.84 -1.38
N ALA A 123 -6.09 2.62 -0.09
CA ALA A 123 -6.14 1.28 0.49
C ALA A 123 -7.07 0.36 -0.31
N ARG A 124 -8.30 0.77 -0.64
CA ARG A 124 -9.23 -0.04 -1.45
C ARG A 124 -8.55 -0.60 -2.70
N SER A 125 -7.89 0.26 -3.47
CA SER A 125 -7.22 -0.17 -4.71
C SER A 125 -6.12 -1.21 -4.46
N ALA A 126 -5.34 -1.10 -3.38
CA ALA A 126 -4.34 -2.10 -2.99
C ALA A 126 -4.96 -3.41 -2.47
N PHE A 127 -6.05 -3.32 -1.70
CA PHE A 127 -6.76 -4.49 -1.17
C PHE A 127 -7.50 -5.27 -2.28
N CYS A 128 -8.04 -4.58 -3.28
CA CYS A 128 -8.73 -5.20 -4.42
C CYS A 128 -7.80 -5.97 -5.38
N LEU A 129 -6.48 -5.90 -5.21
CA LEU A 129 -5.52 -6.70 -6.00
C LEU A 129 -5.63 -8.20 -5.72
N THR A 130 -6.20 -8.60 -4.58
CA THR A 130 -6.41 -10.02 -4.23
C THR A 130 -7.82 -10.24 -3.67
N PRO A 131 -8.45 -11.41 -3.90
CA PRO A 131 -9.77 -11.71 -3.34
C PRO A 131 -9.79 -11.64 -1.81
N LEU A 132 -8.75 -12.18 -1.15
CA LEU A 132 -8.60 -12.12 0.30
C LEU A 132 -8.48 -10.68 0.81
N GLY A 133 -7.76 -9.83 0.07
CA GLY A 133 -7.62 -8.42 0.40
C GLY A 133 -8.96 -7.69 0.34
N ALA A 134 -9.80 -7.96 -0.67
CA ALA A 134 -11.13 -7.38 -0.76
C ALA A 134 -12.00 -7.74 0.48
N MET A 135 -11.90 -8.97 0.97
CA MET A 135 -12.57 -9.39 2.22
C MET A 135 -12.04 -8.64 3.45
N GLN A 136 -10.71 -8.51 3.57
CA GLN A 136 -10.09 -7.75 4.66
C GLN A 136 -10.50 -6.28 4.65
N PHE A 137 -10.58 -5.65 3.48
CA PHE A 137 -11.00 -4.26 3.35
C PHE A 137 -12.46 -4.07 3.79
N ASN A 138 -13.34 -5.01 3.46
CA ASN A 138 -14.72 -4.97 3.93
C ASN A 138 -14.81 -5.01 5.46
N ASP A 139 -13.97 -5.82 6.13
CA ASP A 139 -13.92 -5.84 7.61
C ASP A 139 -13.49 -4.49 8.19
N ILE A 140 -12.49 -3.84 7.60
CA ILE A 140 -12.06 -2.48 7.98
C ILE A 140 -13.22 -1.48 7.87
N LEU A 141 -13.98 -1.53 6.78
CA LEU A 141 -15.16 -0.67 6.60
C LEU A 141 -16.26 -0.95 7.62
N GLN A 142 -16.52 -2.22 7.94
CA GLN A 142 -17.50 -2.58 8.98
C GLN A 142 -17.07 -2.06 10.36
N ASN A 143 -15.78 -2.17 10.69
CA ASN A 143 -15.23 -1.65 11.94
C ASN A 143 -15.38 -0.12 12.00
N LEU A 144 -15.12 0.59 10.89
CA LEU A 144 -15.30 2.03 10.78
C LEU A 144 -16.77 2.46 10.98
N LYS A 145 -17.71 1.72 10.39
CA LYS A 145 -19.15 1.95 10.51
C LYS A 145 -19.66 1.77 11.94
N ARG A 146 -19.10 0.81 12.68
CA ARG A 146 -19.49 0.51 14.08
C ARG A 146 -18.93 1.51 15.09
N GLY A 147 -17.90 2.28 14.72
CA GLY A 147 -17.30 3.30 15.57
C GLY A 147 -18.26 4.44 15.90
N LYS A 148 -18.51 4.69 17.20
CA LYS A 148 -19.40 5.79 17.62
C LYS A 148 -18.84 7.18 17.29
N GLN A 149 -17.52 7.33 17.35
CA GLN A 149 -16.79 8.59 17.10
C GLN A 149 -16.53 8.86 15.61
N THR A 150 -16.83 7.89 14.74
CA THR A 150 -16.52 7.95 13.31
C THR A 150 -17.76 8.13 12.45
N LYS A 151 -18.90 8.57 13.01
CA LYS A 151 -20.16 8.71 12.24
C LYS A 151 -20.03 9.64 11.04
N GLU A 152 -19.52 10.86 11.24
CA GLU A 152 -19.31 11.83 10.16
C GLU A 152 -18.26 11.33 9.16
N LEU A 153 -17.13 10.82 9.68
CA LEU A 153 -16.09 10.21 8.86
C LEU A 153 -16.63 9.06 8.00
N TRP A 154 -17.47 8.20 8.58
CA TRP A 154 -18.11 7.08 7.89
C TRP A 154 -19.02 7.57 6.78
N GLN A 155 -19.79 8.64 6.97
CA GLN A 155 -20.61 9.23 5.91
C GLN A 155 -19.75 9.65 4.72
N ARG A 156 -18.62 10.33 4.96
CA ARG A 156 -17.68 10.73 3.90
C ARG A 156 -17.06 9.51 3.21
N VAL A 157 -16.57 8.54 3.97
CA VAL A 157 -16.00 7.30 3.42
C VAL A 157 -17.04 6.51 2.62
N SER A 158 -18.27 6.37 3.12
CA SER A 158 -19.34 5.65 2.44
C SER A 158 -19.74 6.32 1.12
N LEU A 159 -19.81 7.65 1.10
CA LEU A 159 -20.07 8.42 -0.12
C LEU A 159 -18.94 8.22 -1.15
N GLU A 160 -17.70 8.30 -0.68
CA GLU A 160 -16.51 8.06 -1.50
C GLU A 160 -16.47 6.64 -2.09
N MET A 161 -16.82 5.63 -1.30
CA MET A 161 -16.83 4.25 -1.78
C MET A 161 -17.96 3.98 -2.78
N ALA A 162 -19.08 4.69 -2.68
CA ALA A 162 -20.23 4.56 -3.58
C ALA A 162 -20.02 5.27 -4.92
N THR A 163 -19.34 6.42 -4.93
CA THR A 163 -19.07 7.22 -6.14
C THR A 163 -18.04 6.57 -7.06
N TYR A 164 -17.12 5.79 -6.49
CA TYR A 164 -16.12 5.02 -7.25
C TYR A 164 -16.43 3.52 -7.13
N SER A 165 -17.47 3.05 -7.82
CA SER A 165 -17.55 1.65 -8.21
C SER A 165 -16.79 1.46 -9.52
N PRO A 166 -16.01 0.36 -9.69
CA PRO A 166 -15.36 0.06 -10.95
C PRO A 166 -16.36 -0.09 -12.10
#